data_AF-A0A3D1BK27-F1
#
_entry.id   AF-A0A3D1BK27-F1
#
_cell.length_a   1.000
_cell.length_b   1.000
_cell.length_c   1.000
_cell.angle_alpha   90.00
_cell.angle_beta   90.00
_cell.angle_gamma   90.00
#
_symmetry.space_group_name_H-M   'P 1'
#
loop_
_entity.id
_entity.type
_entity.pdbx_description
1 polymer ?
#
loop_
_entity_poly.entity_id
_entity_poly.type
_entity_poly.pdbx_seq_one_letter_code
_entity_poly.pdbx_strand_id
1 'polypeptide(L)'
;AALLSRLCKKVISVERIPELAKRARSTLKELKYGNVEVIVGNAVLGYPEGAPYDGIVCAAATQDISAQWKDQLKDGGSIVFPKNMGLYQKLVRVKKKGDLFTEEIIGDYSFVFVPLVDMD
;
A
#
# COMPACT_ATOMS: atom_id res chain seq x y z
N ALA A 1 4.01 -6.43 -4.69
CA ALA A 1 3.03 -7.54 -4.84
C ALA A 1 3.67 -8.94 -4.81
N ALA A 2 4.58 -9.29 -5.73
CA ALA A 2 5.18 -10.63 -5.81
C ALA A 2 5.91 -11.10 -4.53
N LEU A 3 6.55 -10.20 -3.78
CA LEU A 3 7.16 -10.55 -2.49
C LEU A 3 6.09 -10.87 -1.43
N LEU A 4 5.08 -10.01 -1.30
CA LEU A 4 3.98 -10.19 -0.35
C LEU A 4 3.17 -11.45 -0.64
N SER A 5 3.08 -11.88 -1.90
CA SER A 5 2.33 -13.08 -2.29
C SER A 5 2.93 -14.37 -1.71
N ARG A 6 4.21 -14.36 -1.31
CA ARG A 6 4.89 -15.45 -0.63
C ARG A 6 4.69 -15.46 0.88
N LEU A 7 4.19 -14.36 1.44
CA LEU A 7 4.01 -14.16 2.87
C LEU A 7 2.53 -14.09 3.28
N CYS A 8 1.65 -13.78 2.32
CA CYS A 8 0.23 -13.53 2.54
C CYS A 8 -0.64 -14.54 1.76
N LYS A 9 -1.84 -14.82 2.28
CA LYS A 9 -2.82 -15.68 1.58
C LYS A 9 -3.33 -15.07 0.27
N LYS A 10 -3.63 -13.77 0.27
CA LYS A 10 -4.08 -12.99 -0.89
C LYS A 10 -3.39 -11.61 -0.86
N VAL A 11 -3.05 -11.08 -2.03
CA VAL A 11 -2.54 -9.72 -2.21
C VAL A 11 -3.38 -9.00 -3.25
N ILE A 12 -3.91 -7.84 -2.90
CA ILE A 12 -4.51 -6.90 -3.84
C ILE A 12 -3.51 -5.75 -4.05
N SER A 13 -3.24 -5.39 -5.30
CA SER A 13 -2.30 -4.33 -5.67
C SER A 13 -3.02 -3.33 -6.57
N VAL A 14 -3.08 -2.06 -6.15
CA VAL A 14 -3.67 -0.97 -6.94
C VAL A 14 -2.56 -0.22 -7.67
N GLU A 15 -2.74 0.00 -8.96
CA GLU A 15 -1.84 0.77 -9.83
C GLU A 15 -2.66 1.75 -10.67
N ARG A 16 -2.24 3.01 -10.75
CA ARG A 16 -2.99 4.03 -11.49
C ARG A 16 -2.73 4.00 -12.99
N ILE A 17 -1.54 3.54 -13.42
CA ILE A 17 -1.11 3.53 -14.83
C ILE A 17 -1.53 2.19 -15.48
N PRO A 18 -2.50 2.18 -16.42
CA PRO A 18 -3.03 0.94 -17.02
C PRO A 18 -1.97 0.06 -17.67
N GLU A 19 -0.97 0.67 -18.33
CA GLU A 19 0.11 -0.04 -19.00
C GLU A 19 1.01 -0.78 -18.00
N LEU A 20 1.32 -0.15 -16.86
CA LEU A 20 2.09 -0.78 -15.78
C LEU A 20 1.30 -1.91 -15.12
N ALA A 21 0.01 -1.70 -14.87
CA ALA A 21 -0.86 -2.74 -14.33
C ALA A 21 -0.95 -3.95 -15.28
N LYS A 22 -1.11 -3.71 -16.58
CA LYS A 22 -1.12 -4.77 -17.61
C LYS A 22 0.20 -5.54 -17.62
N ARG A 23 1.33 -4.83 -17.61
CA ARG A 23 2.66 -5.45 -17.54
C ARG A 23 2.82 -6.29 -16.28
N ALA A 24 2.44 -5.75 -15.11
CA ALA A 24 2.50 -6.46 -13.84
C ALA A 24 1.66 -7.74 -13.85
N ARG A 25 0.42 -7.69 -14.35
CA ARG A 25 -0.43 -8.88 -14.52
C ARG A 25 0.24 -9.95 -15.38
N SER A 26 0.83 -9.56 -16.51
CA SER A 26 1.52 -10.47 -17.42
C SER A 26 2.69 -11.16 -16.72
N THR A 27 3.59 -10.39 -16.09
CA THR A 27 4.75 -10.93 -15.38
C THR A 27 4.35 -11.84 -14.21
N LEU A 28 3.33 -11.45 -13.43
CA LEU A 28 2.85 -12.26 -12.32
C LEU A 28 2.25 -13.59 -12.79
N LYS A 29 1.50 -13.57 -13.90
CA LYS A 29 0.93 -14.78 -14.52
C LYS A 29 2.02 -15.71 -15.04
N GLU A 30 3.00 -15.18 -15.77
CA GLU A 30 4.13 -15.94 -16.31
C GLU A 30 4.94 -16.62 -15.21
N LEU A 31 5.20 -15.90 -14.10
CA LEU A 31 5.90 -16.41 -12.93
C LEU A 31 5.01 -17.22 -11.97
N LYS A 32 3.76 -17.53 -12.36
CA LYS A 32 2.81 -18.38 -11.63
C LYS A 32 2.42 -17.88 -10.23
N TYR A 33 2.33 -16.57 -10.04
CA TYR A 33 1.76 -15.98 -8.83
C TYR A 33 0.23 -16.01 -8.89
N GLY A 34 -0.39 -17.02 -8.27
CA GLY A 34 -1.84 -17.25 -8.35
C GLY A 34 -2.70 -16.49 -7.34
N ASN A 35 -2.09 -15.84 -6.34
CA ASN A 35 -2.81 -15.17 -5.25
C ASN A 35 -2.63 -13.64 -5.25
N VAL A 36 -2.30 -13.06 -6.41
CA VAL A 36 -2.17 -11.62 -6.59
C VAL A 36 -3.23 -11.12 -7.56
N GLU A 37 -4.00 -10.14 -7.11
CA GLU A 37 -4.97 -9.42 -7.93
C GLU A 37 -4.45 -7.99 -8.16
N VAL A 38 -4.34 -7.58 -9.43
CA VAL A 38 -3.87 -6.23 -9.80
C VAL A 38 -5.05 -5.44 -10.32
N ILE A 39 -5.33 -4.30 -9.70
CA ILE A 39 -6.44 -3.40 -10.00
C ILE A 39 -5.88 -2.12 -10.64
N VAL A 40 -6.53 -1.63 -11.69
CA VAL A 40 -6.26 -0.28 -12.18
C VAL A 40 -7.16 0.66 -11.41
N GLY A 41 -6.61 1.62 -10.69
CA GLY A 41 -7.42 2.48 -9.83
C GLY A 41 -6.63 3.49 -9.03
N ASN A 42 -7.37 4.35 -8.33
CA ASN A 42 -6.81 5.40 -7.50
C ASN A 42 -6.46 4.84 -6.12
N ALA A 43 -5.16 4.68 -5.87
CA ALA A 43 -4.68 4.11 -4.62
C ALA A 43 -4.97 5.00 -3.39
N VAL A 44 -5.24 6.30 -3.54
CA VAL A 44 -5.67 7.18 -2.43
C VAL A 44 -6.99 6.69 -1.82
N LEU A 45 -7.89 6.17 -2.66
CA LEU A 45 -9.18 5.61 -2.25
C LEU A 45 -9.07 4.17 -1.71
N GLY A 46 -7.89 3.55 -1.81
CA GLY A 46 -7.71 2.14 -1.53
C GLY A 46 -8.50 1.25 -2.51
N TYR A 47 -9.02 0.14 -2.02
CA TYR A 47 -9.92 -0.73 -2.77
C TYR A 47 -10.95 -1.35 -1.80
N PRO A 48 -12.11 -0.70 -1.60
CA PRO A 48 -13.09 -1.11 -0.60
C PRO A 48 -13.63 -2.53 -0.78
N GLU A 49 -13.79 -3.00 -2.02
CA GLU A 49 -14.35 -4.34 -2.31
C GLU A 49 -13.47 -5.49 -1.78
N GLY A 50 -12.17 -5.23 -1.60
CA GLY A 50 -11.23 -6.19 -1.01
C GLY A 50 -11.04 -6.05 0.49
N ALA A 51 -11.63 -5.03 1.10
CA ALA A 51 -11.51 -4.74 2.53
C ALA A 51 -12.34 -5.74 3.37
N PRO A 52 -12.02 -5.93 4.65
CA PRO A 52 -10.95 -5.25 5.38
C PRO A 52 -9.58 -5.96 5.24
N TYR A 53 -8.49 -5.19 5.34
CA TYR A 53 -7.12 -5.66 5.17
C TYR A 53 -6.41 -5.90 6.51
N ASP A 54 -5.64 -6.99 6.60
CA ASP A 54 -4.73 -7.25 7.72
C ASP A 54 -3.51 -6.31 7.69
N GLY A 55 -3.12 -5.85 6.50
CA GLY A 55 -2.10 -4.83 6.33
C GLY A 55 -2.16 -4.17 4.96
N ILE A 56 -1.70 -2.92 4.90
CA ILE A 56 -1.63 -2.11 3.70
C ILE A 56 -0.17 -1.64 3.54
N VAL A 57 0.38 -1.79 2.35
CA VAL A 57 1.72 -1.30 2.03
C VAL A 57 1.62 -0.33 0.86
N CYS A 58 2.02 0.91 1.08
CA CYS A 58 2.14 1.90 0.01
C CYS A 58 3.59 1.97 -0.47
N ALA A 59 3.80 1.78 -1.76
CA ALA A 59 5.11 1.88 -2.40
C ALA A 59 5.29 3.22 -3.14
N ALA A 60 4.66 4.28 -2.63
CA ALA A 60 4.75 5.66 -3.13
C ALA A 60 4.64 6.63 -1.94
N ALA A 61 5.31 7.78 -2.02
CA ALA A 61 5.41 8.71 -0.91
C ALA A 61 4.19 9.64 -0.81
N THR A 62 3.65 9.79 0.39
CA THR A 62 2.57 10.74 0.71
C THR A 62 2.88 11.47 2.01
N GLN A 63 2.29 12.64 2.22
CA GLN A 63 2.45 13.39 3.48
C GLN A 63 1.75 12.69 4.64
N ASP A 64 0.63 12.02 4.39
CA ASP A 64 -0.11 11.25 5.40
C ASP A 64 -0.95 10.14 4.74
N ILE A 65 -1.44 9.21 5.56
CA ILE A 65 -2.36 8.15 5.15
C ILE A 65 -3.78 8.72 4.95
N SER A 66 -4.50 8.19 3.95
CA SER A 66 -5.88 8.60 3.69
C SER A 66 -6.86 8.01 4.73
N ALA A 67 -8.00 8.67 4.94
CA ALA A 67 -9.06 8.14 5.80
C ALA A 67 -9.59 6.80 5.26
N GLN A 68 -9.65 6.66 3.94
CA GLN A 68 -10.08 5.44 3.26
C GLN A 68 -9.20 4.24 3.62
N TRP A 69 -7.88 4.43 3.78
CA TRP A 69 -6.99 3.35 4.22
C TRP A 69 -7.27 2.95 5.68
N LYS A 70 -7.57 3.93 6.55
CA LYS A 70 -7.91 3.67 7.96
C LYS A 70 -9.22 2.88 8.09
N ASP A 71 -10.20 3.20 7.27
CA ASP A 71 -11.52 2.54 7.23
C ASP A 71 -11.40 1.11 6.69
N GLN A 72 -10.52 0.89 5.72
CA GLN A 72 -10.30 -0.42 5.11
C GLN A 72 -9.36 -1.32 5.93
N LEU A 73 -8.74 -0.83 7.00
CA LEU A 73 -7.82 -1.61 7.85
C LEU A 73 -8.57 -2.32 8.98
N LYS A 74 -8.29 -3.62 9.16
CA LYS A 74 -8.78 -4.38 10.32
C LYS A 74 -8.21 -3.85 11.63
N ASP A 75 -8.94 -4.08 12.71
CA ASP A 75 -8.37 -3.91 14.05
C ASP A 75 -7.13 -4.80 14.22
N GLY A 76 -6.08 -4.27 14.85
CA GLY A 76 -4.76 -4.89 14.95
C GLY A 76 -3.91 -4.84 13.68
N GLY A 77 -4.47 -4.39 12.55
CA GLY A 77 -3.77 -4.26 11.28
C GLY A 77 -2.73 -3.13 11.25
N SER A 78 -1.89 -3.11 10.21
CA SER A 78 -0.87 -2.08 10.03
C SER A 78 -0.83 -1.51 8.61
N ILE A 79 -0.59 -0.20 8.51
CA ILE A 79 -0.24 0.48 7.26
C ILE A 79 1.25 0.79 7.30
N VAL A 80 1.97 0.51 6.22
CA VAL A 80 3.37 0.92 6.07
C VAL A 80 3.50 1.76 4.81
N PHE A 81 4.08 2.95 4.92
CA PHE A 81 4.24 3.87 3.80
C PHE A 81 5.47 4.77 3.99
N PRO A 82 6.07 5.26 2.89
CA PRO A 82 7.04 6.34 2.96
C PRO A 82 6.31 7.66 3.20
N LYS A 83 6.50 8.23 4.39
CA LYS A 83 5.99 9.56 4.77
C LYS A 83 6.95 10.63 4.24
N ASN A 84 6.41 11.57 3.48
CA ASN A 84 7.16 12.73 3.00
C ASN A 84 7.32 13.76 4.12
N MET A 85 8.55 14.03 4.54
CA MET A 85 8.93 14.96 5.61
C MET A 85 9.36 16.35 5.05
N GLY A 86 9.03 16.63 3.78
CA GLY A 86 9.43 17.84 3.08
C GLY A 86 10.78 17.68 2.37
N LEU A 87 11.88 17.63 3.13
CA LEU A 87 13.24 17.53 2.57
C LEU A 87 13.72 16.09 2.36
N TYR A 88 13.11 15.12 3.04
CA TYR A 88 13.46 13.70 2.99
C TYR A 88 12.21 12.85 3.24
N GLN A 89 12.32 11.53 3.11
CA GLN A 89 11.24 10.61 3.43
C GLN A 89 11.68 9.61 4.51
N LYS A 90 10.74 9.25 5.37
CA LYS A 90 10.90 8.21 6.39
C LYS A 90 9.90 7.10 6.14
N LEU A 91 10.30 5.86 6.39
CA LEU A 91 9.36 4.75 6.40
C LEU A 91 8.58 4.80 7.72
N VAL A 92 7.25 4.87 7.64
CA VAL A 92 6.37 4.96 8.81
C VAL A 92 5.46 3.74 8.83
N ARG A 93 5.24 3.18 10.02
CA ARG A 93 4.19 2.22 10.30
C ARG A 93 3.10 2.89 11.13
N VAL A 94 1.85 2.71 10.72
CA VAL A 94 0.66 3.09 11.48
C VAL A 94 -0.05 1.83 11.90
N LYS A 95 -0.28 1.64 13.20
CA LYS A 95 -0.99 0.47 13.75
C LYS A 95 -2.36 0.88 14.28
N LYS A 96 -3.39 0.07 14.00
CA LYS A 96 -4.76 0.27 14.51
C LYS A 96 -5.00 -0.59 15.76
N LYS A 97 -5.64 0.02 16.76
CA LYS A 97 -6.16 -0.66 17.97
C LYS A 97 -7.50 -0.02 18.36
N GLY A 98 -8.61 -0.67 18.02
CA GLY A 98 -9.94 -0.07 18.03
C GLY A 98 -9.97 1.16 17.11
N ASP A 99 -10.37 2.30 17.66
CA ASP A 99 -10.41 3.58 16.94
C ASP A 99 -9.08 4.35 17.01
N LEU A 100 -8.08 3.83 17.73
CA LEU A 100 -6.79 4.47 17.90
C LEU A 100 -5.80 4.06 16.80
N PHE A 101 -5.10 5.05 16.27
CA PHE A 101 -4.02 4.88 15.30
C PHE A 101 -2.72 5.44 15.90
N THR A 102 -1.69 4.60 15.98
CA THR A 102 -0.37 5.00 16.49
C THR A 102 0.66 4.92 15.37
N GLU A 103 1.43 5.98 15.18
CA GLU A 103 2.52 6.05 14.21
C GLU A 103 3.87 5.74 14.86
N GLU A 104 4.74 5.05 14.13
CA GLU A 104 6.15 4.90 14.45
C GLU A 104 7.03 5.01 13.19
N ILE A 105 8.20 5.62 13.34
CA ILE A 105 9.22 5.65 12.27
C ILE A 105 10.02 4.35 12.32
N ILE A 106 10.16 3.69 11.18
CA ILE A 106 10.94 2.46 11.03
C ILE A 106 12.37 2.82 10.63
N GLY A 107 13.28 2.77 11.61
CA GLY A 107 14.72 2.94 11.43
C GLY A 107 15.17 4.38 11.19
N ASP A 108 16.49 4.59 11.23
CA ASP A 108 17.09 5.94 11.19
C ASP A 108 17.55 6.39 9.81
N TYR A 109 17.29 5.59 8.77
CA TYR A 109 17.67 5.90 7.39
C TYR A 109 16.61 6.73 6.67
N SER A 110 17.01 7.37 5.56
CA SER A 110 16.10 8.08 4.67
C SER A 110 15.90 7.26 3.39
N PHE A 111 14.70 7.33 2.83
CA PHE A 111 14.33 6.66 1.58
C PHE A 111 13.89 7.67 0.54
N VAL A 112 13.85 7.25 -0.72
CA VAL A 112 13.28 8.05 -1.81
C VAL A 112 12.35 7.16 -2.62
N PHE A 113 11.06 7.48 -2.55
CA PHE A 113 10.00 6.92 -3.36
C PHE A 113 9.39 8.02 -4.24
N VAL A 114 8.86 7.62 -5.38
CA VAL A 114 8.02 8.47 -6.23
C VAL A 114 6.77 8.93 -5.47
N PRO A 115 6.19 10.10 -5.78
CA PRO A 115 4.99 10.58 -5.10
C PRO A 115 3.78 9.67 -5.37
N LEU A 116 2.93 9.51 -4.36
CA LEU A 116 1.57 9.04 -4.53
C LEU A 116 0.77 10.17 -5.17
N VAL A 117 0.24 9.92 -6.37
CA VAL A 117 -0.48 10.92 -7.16
C VAL A 117 -1.96 10.56 -7.18
N ASP A 118 -2.79 11.51 -6.76
CA ASP A 118 -4.23 11.40 -6.86
C ASP A 118 -4.67 11.37 -8.34
N MET A 119 -5.83 10.81 -8.63
CA MET A 119 -6.43 10.92 -9.96
C MET A 119 -7.47 12.04 -9.91
N ASP A 120 -7.10 13.19 -10.46
CA ASP A 120 -8.06 14.23 -10.87
C ASP A 120 -9.01 13.70 -11.95
#